data_AF-A0A1B6GRI5-F1
#
_entry.id   AF-A0A1B6GRI5-F1
#
_cell.length_a   1.000
_cell.length_b   1.000
_cell.length_c   1.000
_cell.angle_alpha   90.00
_cell.angle_beta   90.00
_cell.angle_gamma   90.00
#
_symmetry.space_group_name_H-M   'P 1'
#
loop_
_entity.id
_entity.type
_entity.pdbx_description
1 polymer ?
#
loop_
_entity_poly.entity_id
_entity_poly.type
_entity_poly.pdbx_seq_one_letter_code
_entity_poly.pdbx_strand_id
1 'polypeptide(L)'
;VVVCGTLTRRAVEPTWMTASNALGERVGSELRAMIKAPPAYCLVGADVDSQELWIASIIGDAYLNKQHGATPFGWMTLSGQKSDGTDMHSVTAKAVGISRNQAKVINYARIYGAGQPFAEHLLKQFNPGMSSTEAKQKASKMFSITKGKRLYMLKKDVLPNLMQRTYTKYGAKEVCSLYGKSAEDIFEKP
;
A
#
# COMPACT_ATOMS: atom_id res chain seq x y z
N VAL A 1 13.17 5.34 27.04
CA VAL A 1 12.08 5.31 26.04
C VAL A 1 11.11 6.44 26.35
N VAL A 2 10.81 7.31 25.38
CA VAL A 2 9.77 8.33 25.50
C VAL A 2 8.46 7.73 24.98
N VAL A 3 7.49 7.55 25.88
CA VAL A 3 6.14 7.09 25.51
C VAL A 3 5.45 8.17 24.70
N CYS A 4 4.75 7.80 23.63
CA CYS A 4 4.05 8.74 22.74
C CYS A 4 4.94 9.87 22.18
N GLY A 5 6.20 9.58 21.86
CA GLY A 5 7.18 10.59 21.45
C GLY A 5 7.02 11.16 20.03
N THR A 6 6.17 10.58 19.18
CA THR A 6 5.87 11.10 17.83
C THR A 6 4.43 11.63 17.72
N LEU A 7 4.12 12.34 16.63
CA LEU A 7 2.74 12.75 16.29
C LEU A 7 1.78 11.55 16.21
N THR A 8 2.26 10.40 15.72
CA THR A 8 1.50 9.14 15.66
C THR A 8 1.45 8.40 17.00
N ARG A 9 1.98 9.00 18.07
CA ARG A 9 2.10 8.45 19.41
C ARG A 9 2.95 7.18 19.49
N ARG A 10 3.78 6.90 18.48
CA ARG A 10 4.79 5.84 18.59
C ARG A 10 5.83 6.25 19.63
N ALA A 11 6.33 5.26 20.35
CA ALA A 11 7.41 5.49 21.30
C ALA A 11 8.68 5.91 20.55
N VAL A 12 9.54 6.71 21.19
CA VAL A 12 10.84 7.12 20.64
C VAL A 12 11.96 6.78 21.61
N GLU A 13 13.01 6.17 21.08
CA GLU A 13 14.27 5.92 21.77
C GLU A 13 15.34 5.79 20.67
N PRO A 14 16.39 6.64 20.68
CA PRO A 14 17.28 6.78 19.52
C PRO A 14 18.08 5.54 19.14
N THR A 15 18.31 4.59 20.05
CA THR A 15 19.24 3.47 19.85
C THR A 15 18.52 2.16 19.53
N TRP A 16 17.77 1.60 20.47
CA TRP A 16 17.21 0.25 20.41
C TRP A 16 15.97 0.15 19.53
N MET A 17 15.15 1.20 19.47
CA MET A 17 13.97 1.24 18.60
C MET A 17 14.28 1.57 17.14
N THR A 18 15.50 2.06 16.85
CA THR A 18 15.97 2.33 15.49
C THR A 18 16.96 1.26 14.99
N ALA A 19 17.45 0.40 15.89
CA ALA A 19 18.44 -0.62 15.57
C ALA A 19 17.96 -1.51 14.40
N SER A 20 18.82 -1.68 13.40
CA SER A 20 18.52 -2.49 12.23
C SER A 20 18.80 -3.97 12.47
N ASN A 21 18.44 -4.79 11.50
CA ASN A 21 19.04 -6.12 11.37
C ASN A 21 20.51 -5.97 10.95
N ALA A 22 21.30 -7.00 11.23
CA ALA A 22 22.71 -7.04 10.85
C ALA A 22 22.88 -7.02 9.33
N LEU A 23 23.79 -6.17 8.86
CA LEU A 23 24.19 -6.00 7.46
C LEU A 23 25.72 -6.07 7.40
N GLY A 24 26.25 -7.00 6.61
CA GLY A 24 27.70 -7.30 6.62
C GLY A 24 28.61 -6.11 6.29
N GLU A 25 28.10 -5.14 5.52
CA GLU A 25 28.84 -3.96 5.09
C GLU A 25 28.67 -2.74 6.02
N ARG A 26 27.95 -2.87 7.15
CA ARG A 26 27.62 -1.76 8.05
C ARG A 26 27.95 -2.08 9.50
N VAL A 27 29.03 -1.49 10.01
CA VAL A 27 29.42 -1.53 11.42
C VAL A 27 28.29 -0.98 12.31
N GLY A 28 27.99 -1.67 13.40
CA GLY A 28 26.94 -1.29 14.35
C GLY A 28 25.54 -1.79 13.99
N SER A 29 25.34 -2.38 12.81
CA SER A 29 24.06 -3.02 12.43
C SER A 29 23.78 -4.29 13.24
N GLU A 30 24.82 -4.87 13.83
CA GLU A 30 24.84 -6.06 14.68
C GLU A 30 24.58 -5.76 16.17
N LEU A 31 24.37 -4.50 16.57
CA LEU A 31 24.27 -4.09 17.97
C LEU A 31 23.20 -4.88 18.76
N ARG A 32 22.10 -5.28 18.11
CA ARG A 32 21.06 -6.13 18.71
C ARG A 32 21.58 -7.50 19.17
N ALA A 33 22.57 -8.06 18.48
CA ALA A 33 23.15 -9.36 18.82
C ALA A 33 23.95 -9.33 20.14
N MET A 34 24.31 -8.15 20.63
CA MET A 34 25.01 -7.98 21.91
C MET A 34 24.06 -8.05 23.11
N ILE A 35 22.74 -7.91 22.90
CA ILE A 35 21.76 -8.06 23.97
C ILE A 35 21.57 -9.54 24.26
N LYS A 36 21.89 -9.95 25.50
CA LYS A 36 21.73 -11.32 25.98
C LYS A 36 20.78 -11.34 27.17
N ALA A 37 20.00 -12.41 27.29
CA ALA A 37 19.28 -12.69 28.53
C ALA A 37 20.29 -12.99 29.66
N PRO A 38 19.92 -12.68 30.93
CA PRO A 38 20.69 -13.12 32.09
C PRO A 38 20.85 -14.64 32.15
N PRO A 39 21.87 -15.17 32.87
CA PRO A 39 22.03 -16.60 33.08
C PRO A 39 20.73 -17.25 33.61
N ALA A 40 20.37 -18.42 33.08
CA ALA A 40 19.11 -19.13 33.36
C ALA A 40 17.82 -18.49 32.83
N TYR A 41 17.89 -17.40 32.03
CA TYR A 41 16.74 -16.79 31.36
C TYR A 41 16.87 -16.83 29.83
N CYS A 42 15.76 -16.63 29.14
CA CYS A 42 15.71 -16.46 27.69
C CYS A 42 14.85 -15.24 27.30
N LEU A 43 15.17 -14.61 26.17
CA LEU A 43 14.32 -13.58 25.56
C LEU A 43 13.35 -14.27 24.60
N VAL A 44 12.05 -14.07 24.80
CA VAL A 44 11.00 -14.54 23.89
C VAL A 44 10.38 -13.32 23.23
N GLY A 45 10.36 -13.30 21.90
CA GLY A 45 9.81 -12.21 21.12
C GLY A 45 9.01 -12.73 19.94
N ALA A 46 8.04 -11.93 19.50
CA ALA A 46 7.28 -12.15 18.29
C ALA A 46 7.22 -10.84 17.50
N ASP A 47 7.30 -10.94 16.18
CA ASP A 47 7.05 -9.82 15.27
C ASP A 47 5.83 -10.17 14.43
N VAL A 48 4.95 -9.20 14.24
CA VAL A 48 3.73 -9.37 13.44
C VAL A 48 4.06 -8.94 12.03
N ASP A 49 4.10 -9.90 11.11
CA ASP A 49 4.32 -9.62 9.70
C ASP A 49 3.29 -8.64 9.16
N SER A 50 3.78 -7.55 8.54
CA SER A 50 2.95 -6.61 7.79
C SER A 50 1.74 -6.04 8.57
N GLN A 51 1.85 -5.87 9.90
CA GLN A 51 0.75 -5.42 10.77
C GLN A 51 -0.04 -4.21 10.22
N GLU A 52 0.67 -3.24 9.63
CA GLU A 52 0.09 -1.99 9.12
C GLU A 52 -0.70 -2.22 7.83
N LEU A 53 -0.23 -3.13 6.97
CA LEU A 53 -0.93 -3.51 5.74
C LEU A 53 -2.19 -4.30 6.10
N TRP A 54 -2.11 -5.17 7.10
CA TRP A 54 -3.26 -5.95 7.58
C TRP A 54 -4.38 -5.04 8.07
N ILE A 55 -4.08 -4.07 8.94
CA ILE A 55 -5.05 -3.07 9.40
C ILE A 55 -5.64 -2.29 8.23
N ALA A 56 -4.80 -1.79 7.32
CA ALA A 56 -5.27 -1.06 6.14
C ALA A 56 -6.21 -1.92 5.27
N SER A 57 -5.94 -3.23 5.19
CA SER A 57 -6.71 -4.14 4.35
C SER A 57 -8.09 -4.44 4.93
N ILE A 58 -8.18 -4.61 6.24
CA ILE A 58 -9.44 -4.80 6.95
C ILE A 58 -10.34 -3.57 6.77
N ILE A 59 -9.77 -2.36 6.85
CA ILE A 59 -10.54 -1.13 6.63
C ILE A 59 -11.10 -1.09 5.20
N GLY A 60 -10.30 -1.47 4.20
CA GLY A 60 -10.74 -1.53 2.81
C GLY A 60 -11.83 -2.58 2.57
N ASP A 61 -11.65 -3.78 3.11
CA ASP A 61 -12.60 -4.89 3.05
C ASP A 61 -13.94 -4.55 3.71
N ALA A 62 -13.88 -3.90 4.88
CA ALA A 62 -15.06 -3.48 5.63
C ALA A 62 -15.91 -2.47 4.85
N TYR A 63 -15.27 -1.54 4.13
CA TYR A 63 -15.96 -0.54 3.34
C TYR A 63 -16.57 -1.13 2.07
N LEU A 64 -15.84 -2.01 1.37
CA LEU A 64 -16.28 -2.53 0.07
C LEU A 64 -17.38 -3.60 0.20
N ASN A 65 -17.12 -4.66 0.97
CA ASN A 65 -17.94 -5.88 0.98
C ASN A 65 -18.29 -6.37 2.40
N LYS A 66 -17.84 -5.68 3.45
CA LYS A 66 -18.06 -6.05 4.87
C LYS A 66 -17.59 -7.47 5.21
N GLN A 67 -16.61 -7.99 4.47
CA GLN A 67 -16.08 -9.34 4.62
C GLN A 67 -14.55 -9.32 4.48
N HIS A 68 -13.84 -9.94 5.41
CA HIS A 68 -12.39 -10.05 5.37
C HIS A 68 -11.91 -10.81 4.14
N GLY A 69 -10.84 -10.34 3.52
CA GLY A 69 -10.26 -10.93 2.31
C GLY A 69 -11.06 -10.65 1.03
N ALA A 70 -12.11 -9.83 1.08
CA ALA A 70 -12.98 -9.59 -0.07
C ALA A 70 -12.36 -8.67 -1.14
N THR A 71 -11.34 -7.88 -0.79
CA THR A 71 -10.53 -7.13 -1.76
C THR A 71 -9.27 -7.92 -2.13
N PRO A 72 -8.67 -7.69 -3.32
CA PRO A 72 -7.37 -8.27 -3.64
C PRO A 72 -6.28 -7.94 -2.61
N PHE A 73 -6.35 -6.74 -2.03
CA PHE A 73 -5.43 -6.29 -0.98
C PHE A 73 -5.63 -7.07 0.33
N GLY A 74 -6.89 -7.27 0.76
CA GLY A 74 -7.26 -8.15 1.87
C GLY A 74 -6.84 -9.59 1.63
N TRP A 75 -7.10 -10.14 0.45
CA TRP A 75 -6.74 -11.51 0.11
C TRP A 75 -5.22 -11.74 0.17
N MET A 76 -4.43 -10.84 -0.43
CA MET A 76 -2.96 -10.92 -0.43
C MET A 76 -2.34 -10.74 0.96
N THR A 77 -3.01 -10.07 1.90
CA THR A 77 -2.52 -9.92 3.28
C THR A 77 -2.95 -11.06 4.19
N LEU A 78 -4.16 -11.60 3.99
CA LEU A 78 -4.73 -12.66 4.83
C LEU A 78 -4.25 -14.06 4.41
N SER A 79 -4.27 -14.34 3.11
CA SER A 79 -4.02 -15.68 2.55
C SER A 79 -2.74 -15.76 1.71
N GLY A 80 -2.12 -14.62 1.41
CA GLY A 80 -0.91 -14.56 0.60
C GLY A 80 0.32 -15.04 1.37
N GLN A 81 1.15 -15.87 0.74
CA GLN A 81 2.38 -16.40 1.32
C GLN A 81 3.61 -15.92 0.57
N LYS A 82 4.69 -15.68 1.33
CA LYS A 82 5.99 -15.28 0.78
C LYS A 82 6.64 -16.39 -0.03
N SER A 83 6.55 -17.64 0.43
CA SER A 83 7.08 -18.82 -0.26
C SER A 83 6.49 -18.98 -1.65
N ASP A 84 5.19 -18.72 -1.78
CA ASP A 84 4.43 -18.96 -3.00
C ASP A 84 4.45 -17.73 -3.93
N GLY A 85 5.04 -16.62 -3.46
CA GLY A 85 5.06 -15.35 -4.18
C GLY A 85 3.69 -14.70 -4.33
N THR A 86 2.70 -15.13 -3.52
CA THR A 86 1.32 -14.63 -3.54
C THR A 86 1.08 -13.50 -2.53
N ASP A 87 2.03 -13.26 -1.62
CA ASP A 87 1.99 -12.10 -0.74
C ASP A 87 2.10 -10.77 -1.53
N MET A 88 1.53 -9.71 -0.97
CA MET A 88 1.44 -8.42 -1.64
C MET A 88 2.78 -7.85 -2.13
N HIS A 89 3.86 -8.05 -1.38
CA HIS A 89 5.17 -7.55 -1.78
C HIS A 89 5.70 -8.32 -2.99
N SER A 90 5.52 -9.63 -3.01
CA SER A 90 5.92 -10.49 -4.14
C SER A 90 5.08 -10.21 -5.39
N VAL A 91 3.77 -10.02 -5.26
CA VAL A 91 2.89 -9.66 -6.39
C VAL A 91 3.30 -8.30 -6.97
N THR A 92 3.58 -7.31 -6.13
CA THR A 92 4.03 -5.98 -6.56
C THR A 92 5.40 -6.06 -7.25
N ALA A 93 6.34 -6.81 -6.66
CA ALA A 93 7.67 -7.05 -7.21
C ALA A 93 7.59 -7.64 -8.62
N LYS A 94 6.78 -8.70 -8.80
CA LYS A 94 6.55 -9.36 -10.09
C LYS A 94 5.90 -8.43 -11.11
N ALA A 95 4.91 -7.63 -10.70
CA ALA A 95 4.19 -6.73 -11.60
C ALA A 95 5.08 -5.60 -12.16
N VAL A 96 6.08 -5.16 -11.38
CA VAL A 96 6.95 -4.01 -11.69
C VAL A 96 8.33 -4.43 -12.20
N GLY A 97 8.78 -5.65 -11.88
CA GLY A 97 10.11 -6.16 -12.21
C GLY A 97 11.19 -5.61 -11.27
N ILE A 98 10.92 -5.61 -9.96
CA ILE A 98 11.84 -5.16 -8.91
C ILE A 98 12.00 -6.25 -7.84
N SER A 99 12.97 -6.10 -6.94
CA SER A 99 13.11 -7.05 -5.82
C SER A 99 11.95 -6.92 -4.82
N ARG A 100 11.68 -7.99 -4.07
CA ARG A 100 10.66 -7.97 -3.00
C ARG A 100 10.94 -6.90 -1.94
N ASN A 101 12.22 -6.66 -1.62
CA ASN A 101 12.61 -5.62 -0.65
C ASN A 101 12.32 -4.21 -1.19
N GLN A 102 12.59 -3.95 -2.47
CA GLN A 102 12.22 -2.69 -3.13
C GLN A 102 10.69 -2.51 -3.18
N ALA A 103 9.96 -3.58 -3.50
CA ALA A 103 8.50 -3.58 -3.49
C ALA A 103 7.92 -3.34 -2.08
N LYS A 104 8.58 -3.82 -1.02
CA LYS A 104 8.20 -3.54 0.36
C LYS A 104 8.24 -2.02 0.61
N VAL A 105 9.34 -1.34 0.28
CA VAL A 105 9.47 0.12 0.44
C VAL A 105 8.36 0.86 -0.31
N ILE A 106 8.12 0.50 -1.57
CA ILE A 106 7.06 1.13 -2.37
C ILE A 106 5.68 0.90 -1.75
N ASN A 107 5.35 -0.32 -1.33
CA ASN A 107 4.04 -0.62 -0.74
C ASN A 107 3.78 0.16 0.55
N TYR A 108 4.77 0.26 1.44
CA TYR A 108 4.63 1.06 2.66
C TYR A 108 4.45 2.55 2.33
N ALA A 109 5.26 3.11 1.45
CA ALA A 109 5.08 4.52 1.04
C ALA A 109 3.66 4.78 0.51
N ARG A 110 3.11 3.85 -0.27
CA ARG A 110 1.79 3.98 -0.92
C ARG A 110 0.62 3.90 0.05
N ILE A 111 0.70 3.08 1.10
CA ILE A 111 -0.35 3.04 2.14
C ILE A 111 -0.31 4.30 3.00
N TYR A 112 0.86 4.93 3.14
CA TYR A 112 1.05 6.23 3.80
C TYR A 112 0.75 7.43 2.91
N GLY A 113 0.10 7.22 1.76
CA GLY A 113 -0.38 8.31 0.90
C GLY A 113 0.56 8.76 -0.20
N ALA A 114 1.73 8.12 -0.37
CA ALA A 114 2.59 8.44 -1.50
C ALA A 114 1.91 8.11 -2.85
N GLY A 115 1.93 9.11 -3.75
CA GLY A 115 1.35 9.01 -5.08
C GLY A 115 2.28 8.41 -6.13
N GLN A 116 1.80 8.37 -7.38
CA GLN A 116 2.56 7.85 -8.51
C GLN A 116 3.94 8.54 -8.72
N PRO A 117 4.08 9.89 -8.61
CA PRO A 117 5.39 10.54 -8.80
C PRO A 117 6.47 10.06 -7.83
N PHE A 118 6.09 9.74 -6.59
CA PHE A 118 7.02 9.19 -5.60
C PHE A 118 7.48 7.78 -5.99
N ALA A 119 6.56 6.94 -6.48
CA ALA A 119 6.92 5.61 -6.97
C ALA A 119 7.84 5.69 -8.20
N GLU A 120 7.60 6.63 -9.12
CA GLU A 120 8.50 6.87 -10.26
C GLU A 120 9.92 7.24 -9.79
N HIS A 121 10.03 8.12 -8.79
CA HIS A 121 11.31 8.49 -8.20
C HIS A 121 12.04 7.28 -7.59
N LEU A 122 11.35 6.47 -6.78
CA LEU A 122 11.93 5.26 -6.19
C LEU A 122 12.38 4.25 -7.25
N LEU A 123 11.59 4.05 -8.31
CA LEU A 123 11.95 3.13 -9.39
C LEU A 123 13.25 3.54 -10.09
N LYS A 124 13.45 4.85 -10.29
CA LYS A 124 14.70 5.38 -10.85
C LYS A 124 15.88 5.28 -9.88
N GLN A 125 15.65 5.41 -8.57
CA GLN A 125 16.70 5.17 -7.57
C GLN A 125 17.13 3.70 -7.54
N PHE A 126 16.17 2.77 -7.67
CA PHE A 126 16.43 1.33 -7.68
C PHE A 126 17.09 0.85 -8.98
N ASN A 127 16.84 1.54 -10.09
CA ASN A 127 17.47 1.28 -11.36
C ASN A 127 17.83 2.61 -12.05
N PRO A 128 19.06 3.11 -11.86
CA PRO A 128 19.51 4.38 -12.43
C PRO A 128 19.44 4.44 -13.97
N GLY A 129 19.46 3.30 -14.65
CA GLY A 129 19.31 3.22 -16.11
C GLY A 129 17.86 3.34 -16.61
N MET A 130 16.86 3.34 -15.72
CA MET A 130 15.45 3.41 -16.09
C MET A 130 15.08 4.81 -16.62
N SER A 131 14.50 4.84 -17.83
CA SER A 131 14.00 6.10 -18.40
C SER A 131 12.79 6.63 -17.61
N SER A 132 12.58 7.95 -17.64
CA SER A 132 11.40 8.56 -16.99
C SER A 132 10.07 8.04 -17.55
N THR A 133 10.03 7.75 -18.86
CA THR A 133 8.83 7.19 -19.51
C THR A 133 8.54 5.78 -19.02
N GLU A 134 9.56 4.93 -18.94
CA GLU A 134 9.41 3.56 -18.42
C GLU A 134 8.99 3.57 -16.95
N ALA A 135 9.61 4.42 -16.12
CA ALA A 135 9.25 4.58 -14.71
C ALA A 135 7.78 4.98 -14.55
N LYS A 136 7.31 5.95 -15.34
CA LYS A 136 5.91 6.38 -15.37
C LYS A 136 4.96 5.27 -15.77
N GLN A 137 5.31 4.50 -16.81
CA GLN A 137 4.49 3.37 -17.26
C GLN A 137 4.41 2.26 -16.19
N LYS A 138 5.54 1.88 -15.60
CA LYS A 138 5.62 0.88 -14.53
C LYS A 138 4.86 1.32 -13.27
N ALA A 139 5.04 2.57 -12.84
CA ALA A 139 4.31 3.13 -11.71
C ALA A 139 2.80 3.17 -11.98
N SER A 140 2.37 3.66 -13.14
CA SER A 140 0.95 3.68 -13.53
C SER A 140 0.34 2.28 -13.53
N LYS A 141 1.02 1.30 -14.14
CA LYS A 141 0.59 -0.11 -14.15
C LYS A 141 0.46 -0.67 -12.73
N MET A 142 1.46 -0.45 -11.88
CA MET A 142 1.45 -0.88 -10.48
C MET A 142 0.24 -0.33 -9.72
N PHE A 143 -0.02 0.98 -9.82
CA PHE A 143 -1.15 1.62 -9.14
C PHE A 143 -2.49 1.08 -9.67
N SER A 144 -2.62 0.88 -10.99
CA SER A 144 -3.83 0.32 -11.58
C SER A 144 -4.11 -1.11 -11.10
N ILE A 145 -3.08 -1.96 -10.95
CA ILE A 145 -3.25 -3.36 -10.51
C ILE A 145 -3.68 -3.42 -9.04
N THR A 146 -3.16 -2.54 -8.20
CA THR A 146 -3.25 -2.71 -6.74
C THR A 146 -4.23 -1.75 -6.06
N LYS A 147 -4.49 -0.55 -6.61
CA LYS A 147 -5.56 0.36 -6.12
C LYS A 147 -6.82 0.33 -6.99
N GLY A 148 -6.76 -0.29 -8.17
CA GLY A 148 -7.86 -0.26 -9.13
C GLY A 148 -8.12 1.15 -9.67
N LYS A 149 -9.30 1.32 -10.28
CA LYS A 149 -9.79 2.61 -10.78
C LYS A 149 -11.08 2.93 -10.06
N ARG A 150 -11.23 4.18 -9.61
CA ARG A 150 -12.50 4.65 -9.07
C ARG A 150 -13.52 4.74 -10.20
N LEU A 151 -14.64 4.06 -10.03
CA LEU A 151 -15.76 4.02 -10.98
C LEU A 151 -16.98 4.66 -10.34
N TYR A 152 -17.83 5.26 -11.17
CA TYR A 152 -19.04 5.97 -10.75
C TYR A 152 -20.23 5.30 -11.44
N MET A 153 -21.22 4.87 -10.65
CA MET A 153 -22.45 4.29 -11.18
C MET A 153 -23.58 5.31 -11.15
N LEU A 154 -24.36 5.40 -12.22
CA LEU A 154 -25.55 6.25 -12.26
C LEU A 154 -26.60 5.74 -11.27
N LYS A 155 -27.27 6.66 -10.57
CA LYS A 155 -28.48 6.32 -9.82
C LYS A 155 -29.59 5.92 -10.80
N LYS A 156 -30.41 4.94 -10.40
CA LYS A 156 -31.37 4.26 -11.28
C LYS A 156 -32.37 5.18 -11.99
N ASP A 157 -32.66 6.37 -11.44
CA ASP A 157 -33.74 7.23 -11.93
C ASP A 157 -33.32 8.66 -12.32
N VAL A 158 -32.03 9.00 -12.26
CA VAL A 158 -31.62 10.42 -12.41
C VAL A 158 -31.48 10.83 -13.88
N LEU A 159 -31.15 9.89 -14.78
CA LEU A 159 -30.97 10.11 -16.21
C LEU A 159 -31.41 8.87 -17.01
N PRO A 160 -32.72 8.64 -17.20
CA PRO A 160 -33.24 7.42 -17.84
C PRO A 160 -32.82 7.25 -19.30
N ASN A 161 -32.49 8.35 -19.99
CA ASN A 161 -32.04 8.34 -21.38
C ASN A 161 -30.54 8.05 -21.53
N LEU A 162 -29.78 8.01 -20.43
CA LEU A 162 -28.35 7.72 -20.44
C LEU A 162 -28.14 6.23 -20.17
N MET A 163 -27.29 5.58 -20.98
CA MET A 163 -27.00 4.16 -20.81
C MET A 163 -26.47 3.88 -19.40
N GLN A 164 -27.11 2.97 -18.65
CA GLN A 164 -26.58 2.53 -17.36
C GLN A 164 -25.27 1.76 -17.56
N ARG A 165 -24.17 2.42 -17.22
CA ARG A 165 -22.82 1.88 -17.23
C ARG A 165 -21.98 2.50 -16.13
N THR A 166 -20.79 1.96 -15.91
CA THR A 166 -19.79 2.55 -15.02
C THR A 166 -19.02 3.65 -15.74
N TYR A 167 -18.83 4.79 -15.08
CA TYR A 167 -18.08 5.93 -15.59
C TYR A 167 -16.75 6.06 -14.86
N THR A 168 -15.70 6.47 -15.56
CA THR A 168 -14.46 6.93 -14.91
C THR A 168 -14.71 8.29 -14.27
N LYS A 169 -13.77 8.76 -13.42
CA LYS A 169 -13.83 10.12 -12.85
C LYS A 169 -14.03 11.21 -13.92
N TYR A 170 -13.37 11.09 -15.06
CA TYR A 170 -13.48 12.06 -16.16
C TYR A 170 -14.85 11.96 -16.84
N GLY A 171 -15.30 10.75 -17.19
CA GLY A 171 -16.63 10.57 -17.77
C GLY A 171 -17.76 11.01 -16.84
N ALA A 172 -17.63 10.77 -15.53
CA ALA A 172 -18.58 11.25 -14.54
C ALA A 172 -18.61 12.79 -14.50
N LYS A 173 -17.45 13.45 -14.58
CA LYS A 173 -17.34 14.91 -14.63
C LYS A 173 -17.96 15.50 -15.90
N GLU A 174 -17.77 14.85 -17.05
CA GLU A 174 -18.40 15.24 -18.32
C GLU A 174 -19.93 15.15 -18.22
N VAL A 175 -20.46 14.06 -17.68
CA VAL A 175 -21.92 13.91 -17.45
C VAL A 175 -22.43 14.98 -16.51
N CYS A 176 -21.74 15.25 -15.39
CA CYS A 176 -22.12 16.33 -14.47
C CYS A 176 -22.16 17.69 -15.17
N SER A 177 -21.16 17.99 -16.00
CA SER A 177 -21.07 19.24 -16.76
C SER A 177 -22.18 19.35 -17.81
N LEU A 178 -22.55 18.25 -18.46
CA LEU A 178 -23.55 18.24 -19.53
C LEU A 178 -24.98 18.42 -18.98
N TYR A 179 -25.26 17.88 -17.80
CA TYR A 179 -26.57 17.97 -17.16
C TYR A 179 -26.68 19.04 -16.08
N GLY A 180 -25.60 19.80 -15.81
CA GLY A 180 -25.59 20.88 -14.82
C GLY A 180 -25.88 20.45 -13.38
N LYS A 181 -25.60 19.18 -13.04
CA LYS A 181 -25.87 18.59 -11.71
C LYS A 181 -24.57 18.15 -11.04
N SER A 182 -24.59 18.05 -9.71
CA SER A 182 -23.43 17.56 -8.98
C SER A 182 -23.24 16.05 -9.16
N ALA A 183 -22.03 15.57 -8.90
CA ALA A 183 -21.75 14.13 -8.93
C ALA A 183 -22.56 13.35 -7.89
N GLU A 184 -22.86 13.98 -6.76
CA GLU A 184 -23.66 13.39 -5.69
C GLU A 184 -25.13 13.25 -6.07
N ASP A 185 -25.64 14.12 -6.95
CA ASP A 185 -27.01 14.03 -7.46
C ASP A 185 -27.14 12.89 -8.46
N ILE A 186 -26.16 12.75 -9.36
CA ILE A 186 -26.21 11.83 -10.50
C ILE A 186 -25.72 10.42 -10.18
N PHE A 187 -24.63 10.31 -9.41
CA PHE A 187 -23.92 9.05 -9.19
C PHE A 187 -24.12 8.52 -7.76
N GLU A 188 -24.09 7.21 -7.63
CA GLU A 188 -23.94 6.55 -6.33
C GLU A 188 -22.55 6.85 -5.74
N LYS A 189 -22.42 6.70 -4.42
CA LYS A 189 -21.11 6.88 -3.78
C LYS A 189 -20.15 5.80 -4.31
N PRO A 190 -19.00 6.21 -4.89
CA PRO A 190 -18.03 5.31 -5.50
C PRO A 190 -17.13 4.59 -4.50
#